data_AF-A0A8I0KYG7-F1
#
_entry.id   AF-A0A8I0KYG7-F1
#
_cell.length_a   1.000
_cell.length_b   1.000
_cell.length_c   1.000
_cell.angle_alpha   90.00
_cell.angle_beta   90.00
_cell.angle_gamma   90.00
#
_symmetry.space_group_name_H-M   'P 1'
#
loop_
_entity.id
_entity.type
_entity.pdbx_description
1 polymer ?
#
loop_
_entity_poly.entity_id
_entity_poly.type
_entity_poly.pdbx_seq_one_letter_code
_entity_poly.pdbx_strand_id
1 'polypeptide(L)'
;MSARLHAAPKVVRLEALPLDGGESVVVVELNCVPGRGWAKALKRVLADTEGLESTQLRCDGRFAYFIGVDLDQRGTTQRINQALAAASERTGAGPPAMAPAGAMPAAAIAAPPA
;
A
#
# COMPACT_ATOMS: atom_id res chain seq x y z
N MET A 1 1.36 18.53 -18.82
CA MET A 1 0.96 17.14 -18.49
C MET A 1 0.91 17.02 -16.98
N SER A 2 -0.27 17.19 -16.37
CA SER A 2 -0.40 17.00 -14.92
C SER A 2 -0.16 15.53 -14.61
N ALA A 3 0.87 15.23 -13.83
CA ALA A 3 0.99 13.93 -13.20
C ALA A 3 -0.28 13.74 -12.39
N ARG A 4 -1.21 12.90 -12.88
CA ARG A 4 -2.29 12.42 -12.03
C ARG A 4 -1.56 11.73 -10.90
N LEU A 5 -1.54 12.35 -9.73
CA LEU A 5 -1.36 11.63 -8.48
C LEU A 5 -2.39 10.51 -8.57
N HIS A 6 -1.95 9.30 -8.87
CA HIS A 6 -2.84 8.15 -8.91
C HIS A 6 -3.28 7.98 -7.46
N ALA A 7 -4.44 8.56 -7.14
CA ALA A 7 -5.06 8.41 -5.84
C ALA A 7 -5.08 6.91 -5.51
N ALA A 8 -4.78 6.57 -4.26
CA ALA A 8 -4.76 5.18 -3.85
C ALA A 8 -6.10 4.51 -4.22
N PRO A 9 -6.06 3.29 -4.79
CA PRO A 9 -7.26 2.60 -5.22
C PRO A 9 -8.17 2.36 -4.01
N LYS A 10 -9.47 2.60 -4.18
CA LYS A 10 -10.48 2.37 -3.14
C LYS A 10 -11.17 1.04 -3.38
N VAL A 11 -11.42 0.30 -2.30
CA VAL A 11 -12.19 -0.95 -2.32
C VAL A 11 -13.65 -0.64 -2.63
N VAL A 12 -14.20 -1.31 -3.64
CA VAL A 12 -15.61 -1.24 -4.06
C VAL A 12 -16.37 -2.46 -3.56
N ARG A 13 -15.76 -3.65 -3.69
CA ARG A 13 -16.34 -4.91 -3.25
C ARG A 13 -15.25 -5.83 -2.73
N LEU A 14 -15.58 -6.64 -1.74
CA LEU A 14 -14.74 -7.71 -1.22
C LEU A 14 -15.58 -8.97 -1.15
N GLU A 15 -15.10 -10.05 -1.75
CA GLU A 15 -15.79 -11.32 -1.86
C GLU A 15 -14.83 -12.47 -1.54
N ALA A 16 -15.29 -13.43 -0.73
CA ALA A 16 -14.52 -14.61 -0.35
C ALA A 16 -15.08 -15.83 -1.08
N LEU A 17 -14.19 -16.57 -1.76
CA LEU A 17 -14.51 -17.78 -2.49
C LEU A 17 -13.74 -18.94 -1.84
N PRO A 18 -14.42 -19.98 -1.32
CA PRO A 18 -13.74 -21.14 -0.76
C PRO A 18 -13.00 -21.91 -1.86
N LEU A 19 -11.85 -22.47 -1.51
CA LEU A 19 -11.09 -23.41 -2.33
C LEU A 19 -11.20 -24.82 -1.74
N ASP A 20 -11.06 -25.82 -2.61
CA ASP A 20 -10.92 -27.21 -2.18
C ASP A 20 -9.60 -27.34 -1.39
N GLY A 21 -9.71 -27.67 -0.09
CA GLY A 21 -8.54 -27.77 0.81
C GLY A 21 -8.59 -26.88 2.06
N GLY A 22 -9.66 -26.11 2.27
CA GLY A 22 -9.88 -25.31 3.48
C GLY A 22 -9.33 -23.87 3.39
N GLU A 23 -8.58 -23.55 2.34
CA GLU A 23 -8.19 -22.17 2.04
C GLU A 23 -9.29 -21.44 1.25
N SER A 24 -9.14 -20.12 1.08
CA SER A 24 -10.03 -19.29 0.29
C SER A 24 -9.25 -18.31 -0.59
N VAL A 25 -9.91 -17.87 -1.67
CA VAL A 25 -9.50 -16.69 -2.43
C VAL A 25 -10.36 -15.51 -1.97
N VAL A 26 -9.72 -14.43 -1.55
CA VAL A 26 -10.41 -13.16 -1.37
C VAL A 26 -10.21 -12.30 -2.62
N VAL A 27 -11.31 -11.95 -3.27
CA VAL A 27 -11.35 -11.08 -4.44
C VAL A 27 -11.75 -9.68 -3.99
N VAL A 28 -10.92 -8.70 -4.34
CA VAL A 28 -11.14 -7.30 -4.03
C VAL A 28 -11.31 -6.54 -5.34
N GLU A 29 -12.49 -5.98 -5.56
CA GLU A 29 -12.75 -5.06 -6.66
C GLU A 29 -12.36 -3.64 -6.22
N LEU A 30 -11.60 -2.95 -7.06
CA LEU A 30 -11.12 -1.59 -6.86
C LEU A 30 -11.84 -0.62 -7.81
N ASN A 31 -11.95 0.64 -7.40
CA ASN A 31 -12.56 1.69 -8.23
C ASN A 31 -11.72 2.02 -9.49
N CYS A 32 -10.42 1.72 -9.47
CA CYS A 32 -9.49 1.95 -10.56
C CYS A 32 -8.39 0.87 -10.58
N VAL A 33 -7.62 0.81 -11.68
CA VAL A 33 -6.48 -0.11 -11.81
C VAL A 33 -5.38 0.32 -10.82
N PRO A 34 -4.94 -0.56 -9.91
CA PRO A 34 -3.91 -0.22 -8.95
C PRO A 34 -2.55 -0.01 -9.64
N GLY A 35 -1.80 0.99 -9.20
CA GLY A 35 -0.43 1.20 -9.66
C GLY A 35 0.54 0.14 -9.12
N ARG A 36 1.65 -0.10 -9.82
CA ARG A 36 2.71 -1.04 -9.37
C ARG A 36 3.25 -0.72 -7.97
N GLY A 37 3.31 0.56 -7.59
CA GLY A 37 3.72 0.99 -6.26
C GLY A 37 2.78 0.48 -5.16
N TRP A 38 1.47 0.60 -5.37
CA TRP A 38 0.45 0.09 -4.46
C TRP A 38 0.51 -1.42 -4.32
N ALA A 39 0.58 -2.15 -5.45
CA ALA A 39 0.67 -3.62 -5.43
C ALA A 39 1.91 -4.10 -4.67
N LYS A 40 3.05 -3.42 -4.85
CA LYS A 40 4.29 -3.72 -4.11
C LYS A 40 4.16 -3.39 -2.63
N ALA A 41 3.52 -2.28 -2.27
CA ALA A 41 3.26 -1.92 -0.88
C ALA A 41 2.34 -2.94 -0.21
N LEU A 42 1.24 -3.32 -0.85
CA LEU A 42 0.31 -4.33 -0.34
C LEU A 42 0.97 -5.68 -0.15
N LYS A 43 1.77 -6.15 -1.12
CA LYS A 43 2.52 -7.41 -0.99
C LYS A 43 3.45 -7.41 0.22
N ARG A 44 4.10 -6.28 0.52
CA ARG A 44 4.94 -6.13 1.73
C ARG A 44 4.10 -6.18 3.00
N VAL A 45 3.00 -5.43 3.04
CA VAL A 45 2.11 -5.41 4.21
C VAL A 45 1.56 -6.80 4.50
N LEU A 46 1.16 -7.57 3.48
CA LEU A 46 0.71 -8.95 3.66
C LEU A 46 1.79 -9.86 4.23
N ALA A 47 3.02 -9.76 3.72
CA ALA A 47 4.15 -10.52 4.24
C ALA A 47 4.49 -10.18 5.70
N ASP A 48 4.21 -8.94 6.13
CA ASP A 48 4.45 -8.47 7.51
C ASP A 48 3.23 -8.69 8.44
N THR A 49 2.09 -9.18 7.93
CA THR A 49 0.85 -9.32 8.71
C THR A 49 0.65 -10.76 9.16
N GLU A 50 0.53 -10.95 10.47
CA GLU A 50 0.30 -12.26 11.07
C GLU A 50 -0.94 -12.98 10.49
N GLY A 51 -0.75 -14.23 10.05
CA GLY A 51 -1.76 -15.07 9.41
C GLY A 51 -2.12 -14.69 7.98
N LEU A 52 -1.35 -13.81 7.33
CA LEU A 52 -1.46 -13.48 5.89
C LEU A 52 -0.12 -13.61 5.15
N GLU A 53 0.94 -14.07 5.80
CA GLU A 53 2.32 -14.09 5.28
C GLU A 53 2.47 -14.98 4.05
N SER A 54 1.71 -16.08 4.02
CA SER A 54 1.67 -17.03 2.90
C SER A 54 0.73 -16.60 1.77
N THR A 55 -0.01 -15.50 1.93
CA THR A 55 -1.01 -15.04 0.97
C THR A 55 -0.34 -14.56 -0.31
N GLN A 56 -0.73 -15.12 -1.45
CA GLN A 56 -0.28 -14.63 -2.75
C GLN A 56 -1.17 -13.50 -3.24
N LEU A 57 -0.55 -12.38 -3.62
CA LEU A 57 -1.23 -11.26 -4.25
C LEU A 57 -1.09 -11.32 -5.78
N ARG A 58 -2.22 -11.33 -6.49
CA ARG A 58 -2.31 -11.10 -7.94
C ARG A 58 -3.18 -9.88 -8.23
N CYS A 59 -2.80 -9.08 -9.23
CA CYS A 59 -3.61 -7.96 -9.70
C CYS A 59 -3.92 -8.16 -11.18
N ASP A 60 -5.20 -8.05 -11.56
CA ASP A 60 -5.67 -8.07 -12.94
C ASP A 60 -6.73 -6.99 -13.14
N GLY A 61 -6.44 -6.03 -14.02
CA GLY A 61 -7.29 -4.85 -14.20
C GLY A 61 -7.57 -4.14 -12.87
N ARG A 62 -8.84 -4.10 -12.45
CA ARG A 62 -9.28 -3.49 -11.18
C ARG A 62 -9.44 -4.50 -10.05
N PHE A 63 -9.07 -5.75 -10.26
CA PHE A 63 -9.23 -6.82 -9.28
C PHE A 63 -7.89 -7.16 -8.63
N ALA A 64 -7.91 -7.31 -7.31
CA ALA A 64 -6.81 -7.85 -6.52
C ALA A 64 -7.26 -9.17 -5.88
N TYR A 65 -6.48 -10.22 -6.09
CA TYR A 65 -6.74 -11.57 -5.62
C TYR A 65 -5.74 -11.90 -4.52
N PHE A 66 -6.28 -12.30 -3.38
CA PHE A 66 -5.54 -12.82 -2.23
C PHE A 66 -5.78 -14.32 -2.22
N ILE A 67 -4.76 -15.10 -2.56
CA ILE A 67 -4.86 -16.56 -2.75
C ILE A 67 -4.18 -17.25 -1.58
N GLY A 68 -4.80 -18.31 -1.06
CA GLY A 68 -4.30 -19.07 0.09
C GLY A 68 -4.64 -18.41 1.43
N VAL A 69 -5.81 -17.77 1.52
CA VAL A 69 -6.25 -17.09 2.74
C VAL A 69 -7.00 -18.09 3.62
N ASP A 70 -6.57 -18.23 4.87
CA ASP A 70 -7.30 -18.97 5.90
C ASP A 70 -8.37 -18.07 6.56
N LEU A 71 -9.62 -18.25 6.15
CA LEU A 71 -10.75 -17.48 6.66
C LEU A 71 -11.33 -18.03 7.97
N ASP A 72 -10.96 -19.24 8.39
CA ASP A 72 -11.38 -19.81 9.68
C ASP A 72 -10.65 -19.15 10.85
N GLN A 73 -9.51 -18.52 10.58
CA GLN A 73 -8.81 -17.69 11.56
C GLN A 73 -9.61 -16.43 11.92
N ARG A 74 -9.83 -16.23 13.22
CA ARG A 74 -10.53 -15.04 13.73
C ARG A 74 -9.80 -13.76 13.28
N GLY A 75 -10.57 -12.83 12.74
CA GLY A 75 -10.09 -11.50 12.37
C GLY A 75 -9.35 -11.42 11.03
N THR A 76 -9.27 -12.49 10.24
CA THR A 76 -8.62 -12.46 8.91
C THR A 76 -9.19 -11.36 8.01
N THR A 77 -10.52 -11.22 7.92
CA THR A 77 -11.16 -10.14 7.14
C THR A 77 -10.77 -8.74 7.62
N GLN A 78 -10.60 -8.56 8.94
CA GLN A 78 -10.16 -7.28 9.50
C GLN A 78 -8.69 -7.00 9.16
N ARG A 79 -7.84 -8.03 9.18
CA ARG A 79 -6.42 -7.93 8.77
C ARG A 79 -6.28 -7.59 7.28
N ILE A 80 -7.10 -8.19 6.41
CA ILE A 80 -7.12 -7.85 4.97
C ILE A 80 -7.51 -6.37 4.77
N ASN A 81 -8.57 -5.91 5.44
CA ASN A 81 -8.98 -4.50 5.36
C ASN A 81 -7.90 -3.54 5.87
N GLN A 82 -7.22 -3.88 6.97
CA GLN A 82 -6.09 -3.10 7.48
C GLN A 82 -4.91 -3.10 6.49
N ALA A 83 -4.63 -4.23 5.85
CA ALA A 83 -3.57 -4.34 4.86
C ALA A 83 -3.84 -3.46 3.63
N LEU A 84 -5.09 -3.45 3.15
CA LEU A 84 -5.55 -2.60 2.06
C LEU A 84 -5.43 -1.11 2.41
N ALA A 85 -5.80 -0.72 3.64
CA ALA A 85 -5.64 0.64 4.13
C ALA A 85 -4.16 1.04 4.21
N ALA A 86 -3.33 0.21 4.84
CA ALA A 86 -1.90 0.48 4.99
C ALA A 86 -1.15 0.58 3.66
N ALA A 87 -1.51 -0.24 2.66
CA ALA A 87 -0.95 -0.14 1.31
C ALA A 87 -1.32 1.18 0.62
N SER A 88 -2.53 1.66 0.86
CA SER A 88 -3.06 2.91 0.33
C SER A 88 -2.34 4.11 0.93
N GLU A 89 -2.15 4.14 2.25
CA GLU A 89 -1.40 5.18 2.95
C GLU A 89 0.07 5.26 2.45
N ARG A 90 0.72 4.10 2.28
CA ARG A 90 2.11 4.03 1.77
C ARG A 90 2.27 4.49 0.32
N THR A 91 1.19 4.53 -0.45
CA THR A 91 1.20 4.96 -1.86
C THR A 91 0.70 6.39 -2.05
N GLY A 92 -0.23 6.83 -1.19
CA GLY A 92 -0.72 8.21 -1.12
C GLY A 92 0.29 9.17 -0.48
N ALA A 93 1.15 8.66 0.40
CA ALA A 93 2.39 9.33 0.76
C ALA A 93 3.33 9.33 -0.45
N GLY A 94 3.21 10.36 -1.30
CA GLY A 94 4.30 10.72 -2.20
C GLY A 94 5.62 10.82 -1.43
N PRO A 95 6.79 10.76 -2.11
CA PRO A 95 8.07 10.88 -1.42
C PRO A 95 7.98 12.08 -0.47
N PRO A 96 8.47 11.99 0.79
CA PRO A 96 8.54 13.17 1.63
C PRO A 96 9.24 14.20 0.76
N ALA A 97 8.56 15.32 0.47
CA ALA A 97 9.19 16.43 -0.20
C ALA A 97 10.47 16.64 0.58
N MET A 98 11.60 16.31 -0.05
CA MET A 98 12.90 16.40 0.57
C MET A 98 12.97 17.84 1.05
N ALA A 99 12.79 18.04 2.36
CA ALA A 99 13.09 19.32 2.95
C ALA A 99 14.50 19.63 2.47
N PRO A 100 14.76 20.78 1.84
CA PRO A 100 16.12 21.10 1.43
C PRO A 100 16.96 21.10 2.70
N ALA A 101 17.71 20.01 2.89
CA ALA A 101 18.76 19.91 3.86
C ALA A 101 19.84 20.88 3.39
N GLY A 102 20.00 21.98 4.12
CA GLY A 102 21.08 22.92 3.90
C GLY A 102 20.61 24.35 3.66
N ALA A 103 20.02 24.98 4.67
CA ALA A 103 20.05 26.43 4.77
C ALA A 103 20.25 26.85 6.22
N MET A 104 21.46 26.63 6.74
CA MET A 104 22.14 27.44 7.77
C MET A 104 23.64 27.11 7.67
N PRO A 105 24.59 28.03 7.93
CA PRO A 105 24.46 29.42 8.33
C PRO A 105 25.28 30.39 7.43
N ALA A 106 24.80 31.62 7.20
CA ALA A 106 25.68 32.69 6.71
C ALA A 106 26.37 33.34 7.92
N ALA A 107 27.54 32.78 8.26
CA ALA A 107 28.46 33.36 9.22
C ALA A 107 28.89 34.77 8.75
N ALA A 108 28.98 35.66 9.72
CA ALA A 108 29.49 37.02 9.60
C ALA A 108 30.86 37.05 8.91
N ILE A 109 30.97 37.84 7.84
CA ILE A 109 32.27 38.30 7.32
C ILE A 109 32.38 39.78 7.68
N ALA A 110 33.27 40.02 8.63
CA ALA A 110 33.75 41.32 9.06
C ALA A 110 34.48 42.06 7.93
N ALA A 111 34.44 43.39 7.97
CA ALA A 111 35.43 44.26 7.35
C ALA A 111 35.61 45.54 8.18
N PRO A 112 36.84 45.82 8.66
CA PRO A 112 37.40 47.17 8.80
C PRO A 112 38.62 47.32 7.84
N PRO A 113 39.39 48.42 7.83
CA PRO A 113 39.08 49.86 7.98
C PRO A 113 39.64 50.72 6.82
N ALA A 114 39.32 52.03 6.79
CA ALA A 114 40.22 53.13 6.43
C ALA A 114 39.69 54.44 7.04
#